data_AF-A0A832EKB5-F1
#
_entry.id   AF-A0A832EKB5-F1
#
_cell.length_a   1.000
_cell.length_b   1.000
_cell.length_c   1.000
_cell.angle_alpha   90.00
_cell.angle_beta   90.00
_cell.angle_gamma   90.00
#
_symmetry.space_group_name_H-M   'P 1'
#
loop_
_entity.id
_entity.type
_entity.pdbx_description
1 polymer ?
#
loop_
_entity_poly.entity_id
_entity_poly.type
_entity_poly.pdbx_seq_one_letter_code
_entity_poly.pdbx_strand_id
1 'polypeptide(L)'
;MAEEKYPINIWVNEERYEKLKEAGLAHMCEEMLAGMKVIRVYANAAQRDKILKVFPTAKFDSATTKSIELLPRQVKDKIFDIVVERKSVDVLDEFLSAY
;
A
#
# COMPACT_ATOMS: atom_id res chain seq x y z
N MET A 1 -14.59 1.48 -18.86
CA MET A 1 -13.40 0.59 -18.80
C MET A 1 -13.06 0.49 -17.32
N ALA A 2 -12.96 -0.71 -16.75
CA ALA A 2 -12.59 -0.84 -15.35
C ALA A 2 -11.12 -0.42 -15.21
N GLU A 3 -10.84 0.64 -14.47
CA GLU A 3 -9.46 1.05 -14.16
C GLU A 3 -8.77 -0.10 -13.42
N GLU A 4 -7.69 -0.63 -14.00
CA GLU A 4 -6.91 -1.69 -13.36
C GLU A 4 -6.28 -1.15 -12.08
N LYS A 5 -6.57 -1.82 -10.96
CA LYS A 5 -6.01 -1.52 -9.64
C LYS A 5 -4.96 -2.57 -9.28
N TYR A 6 -3.76 -2.10 -8.98
CA TYR A 6 -2.61 -2.91 -8.61
C TYR A 6 -2.35 -2.76 -7.11
N PRO A 7 -2.69 -3.77 -6.28
CA PRO A 7 -2.54 -3.66 -4.84
C PRO A 7 -1.07 -3.62 -4.41
N ILE A 8 -0.82 -2.87 -3.36
CA ILE A 8 0.42 -2.84 -2.59
C ILE A 8 0.09 -3.33 -1.19
N ASN A 9 0.64 -4.49 -0.83
CA ASN A 9 0.42 -5.08 0.49
C ASN A 9 1.29 -4.38 1.53
N ILE A 10 0.63 -3.64 2.44
CA ILE A 10 1.26 -3.03 3.60
C ILE A 10 0.93 -3.87 4.82
N TRP A 11 1.95 -4.53 5.37
CA TRP A 11 1.79 -5.36 6.56
C TRP A 11 1.58 -4.50 7.80
N VAL A 12 0.60 -4.91 8.61
CA VAL A 12 0.11 -4.24 9.80
C VAL A 12 0.32 -5.17 10.98
N ASN A 13 1.20 -4.75 11.89
CA ASN A 13 1.36 -5.36 13.22
C ASN A 13 0.37 -4.71 14.22
N GLU A 14 0.42 -5.12 15.48
CA GLU A 14 -0.48 -4.61 16.52
C GLU A 14 -0.41 -3.07 16.68
N GLU A 15 0.79 -2.50 16.78
CA GLU A 15 0.98 -1.04 16.89
C GLU A 15 0.37 -0.27 15.70
N ARG A 16 0.60 -0.74 14.47
CA ARG A 16 0.02 -0.15 13.27
C ARG A 16 -1.49 -0.31 13.23
N TYR A 17 -2.00 -1.43 13.74
CA TYR A 17 -3.43 -1.67 13.79
C TYR A 17 -4.12 -0.70 14.74
N GLU A 18 -3.51 -0.37 15.88
CA GLU A 18 -4.02 0.66 16.79
C GLU A 18 -4.11 2.02 16.10
N LYS A 19 -3.06 2.45 15.40
CA LYS A 19 -3.07 3.70 14.60
C LYS A 19 -4.17 3.70 13.54
N LEU A 20 -4.36 2.59 12.83
CA LEU A 20 -5.44 2.46 11.85
C LEU A 20 -6.83 2.44 12.50
N LYS A 21 -6.96 1.91 13.72
CA LYS A 21 -8.20 1.94 14.50
C LYS A 21 -8.57 3.37 14.90
N GLU A 22 -7.61 4.16 15.37
CA GLU A 22 -7.79 5.59 15.65
C GLU A 22 -8.12 6.40 14.39
N ALA A 23 -7.55 6.01 13.25
CA ALA A 23 -7.87 6.58 11.94
C ALA A 23 -9.24 6.15 11.39
N GLY A 24 -9.92 5.17 12.00
CA GLY A 24 -11.18 4.61 11.48
C GLY A 24 -11.02 3.63 10.32
N LEU A 25 -9.78 3.23 9.99
CA LEU A 25 -9.41 2.36 8.86
C LEU A 25 -9.24 0.89 9.24
N ALA A 26 -9.40 0.52 10.51
CA ALA A 26 -9.23 -0.86 10.97
C ALA A 26 -10.11 -1.88 10.20
N HIS A 27 -11.29 -1.45 9.73
CA HIS A 27 -12.20 -2.27 8.94
C HIS A 27 -11.69 -2.61 7.52
N MET A 28 -10.68 -1.89 7.04
CA MET A 28 -10.02 -2.14 5.75
C MET A 28 -8.83 -3.10 5.85
N CYS A 29 -8.47 -3.51 7.07
CA CYS A 29 -7.43 -4.49 7.29
C CYS A 29 -7.97 -5.91 7.09
N GLU A 30 -7.25 -6.72 6.33
CA GLU A 30 -7.54 -8.15 6.17
C GLU A 30 -6.54 -8.97 6.98
N GLU A 31 -7.04 -9.96 7.72
CA GLU A 31 -6.19 -10.91 8.44
C GLU A 31 -5.70 -11.99 7.48
N MET A 32 -4.38 -12.17 7.36
CA MET A 32 -3.80 -13.11 6.40
C MET A 32 -3.07 -14.26 7.10
N LEU A 33 -2.34 -14.01 8.20
CA LEU A 33 -1.49 -15.01 8.85
C LEU A 33 -1.45 -14.83 10.37
N ALA A 34 -2.11 -15.70 11.13
CA ALA A 34 -1.97 -15.81 12.60
C ALA A 34 -1.96 -14.45 13.34
N GLY A 35 -2.94 -13.59 13.07
CA GLY A 35 -3.05 -12.24 13.67
C GLY A 35 -2.28 -11.13 12.93
N MET A 36 -1.47 -11.47 11.92
CA MET A 36 -0.84 -10.50 11.03
C MET A 36 -1.86 -10.00 10.00
N LYS A 37 -2.07 -8.69 10.03
CA LYS A 37 -3.03 -8.00 9.17
C LYS A 37 -2.32 -7.35 7.99
N VAL A 38 -3.05 -7.10 6.93
CA VAL A 38 -2.60 -6.36 5.76
C VAL A 38 -3.62 -5.27 5.44
N ILE A 39 -3.13 -4.07 5.12
CA ILE A 39 -3.92 -3.04 4.47
C ILE A 39 -3.41 -2.88 3.04
N ARG A 40 -4.34 -2.82 2.09
CA ARG A 40 -4.01 -2.73 0.66
C ARG A 40 -4.21 -1.31 0.17
N VAL A 41 -3.16 -0.77 -0.43
CA VAL A 41 -3.18 0.50 -1.15
C VAL A 41 -3.17 0.18 -2.64
N TYR A 42 -3.96 0.88 -3.46
CA TYR A 42 -4.15 0.52 -4.87
C TYR A 42 -3.53 1.54 -5.81
N ALA A 43 -2.61 1.09 -6.65
CA ALA A 43 -2.05 1.88 -7.75
C ALA A 43 -2.86 1.71 -9.03
N ASN A 44 -2.97 2.75 -9.84
CA ASN A 44 -3.34 2.60 -11.25
C ASN A 44 -2.11 2.28 -12.13
N ALA A 45 -2.30 2.10 -13.45
CA ALA A 45 -1.22 1.75 -14.36
C ALA A 45 -0.10 2.80 -14.40
N ALA A 46 -0.45 4.08 -14.47
CA ALA A 46 0.53 5.17 -14.49
C ALA A 46 1.34 5.23 -13.19
N GLN A 47 0.67 5.06 -12.04
CA GLN A 47 1.30 5.02 -10.72
C GLN A 47 2.20 3.79 -10.58
N ARG A 48 1.77 2.61 -11.02
CA ARG A 48 2.59 1.40 -11.07
C ARG A 48 3.88 1.65 -11.85
N ASP A 49 3.78 2.17 -13.06
CA ASP A 49 4.94 2.41 -13.91
C ASP A 49 5.89 3.44 -13.29
N LYS A 50 5.34 4.48 -12.65
CA LYS A 50 6.13 5.45 -11.88
C LYS A 50 6.84 4.79 -10.70
N ILE A 51 6.14 3.96 -9.91
CA ILE A 51 6.71 3.23 -8.77
C ILE A 51 7.88 2.35 -9.21
N LEU A 52 7.71 1.56 -10.29
CA LEU A 52 8.76 0.68 -10.80
C LEU A 52 9.98 1.46 -11.33
N LYS A 53 9.76 2.68 -11.85
CA LYS A 53 10.83 3.56 -12.32
C LYS A 53 11.60 4.22 -11.17
N VAL A 54 10.90 4.67 -10.13
CA VAL A 54 11.48 5.37 -8.98
C VAL A 54 12.14 4.40 -8.01
N PHE A 55 11.55 3.22 -7.81
CA PHE A 55 12.03 2.21 -6.86
C PHE A 55 12.48 0.96 -7.62
N PRO A 56 13.77 0.86 -8.02
CA PRO A 56 14.25 -0.25 -8.84
C PRO A 56 14.21 -1.62 -8.13
N THR A 57 14.04 -1.64 -6.80
CA THR A 57 13.84 -2.88 -6.05
C THR A 57 12.40 -3.38 -6.13
N ALA A 58 11.44 -2.52 -6.46
CA ALA A 58 10.03 -2.89 -6.58
C ALA A 58 9.84 -3.80 -7.80
N LYS A 59 8.95 -4.78 -7.66
CA LYS A 59 8.55 -5.68 -8.74
C LYS A 59 7.05 -5.73 -8.86
N PHE A 60 6.57 -5.75 -10.09
CA PHE A 60 5.17 -5.99 -10.37
C PHE A 60 4.96 -7.46 -10.72
N ASP A 61 4.15 -8.16 -9.94
CA ASP A 61 3.74 -9.53 -10.23
C ASP A 61 2.59 -9.51 -11.25
N SER A 62 2.92 -9.51 -12.53
CA SER A 62 1.92 -9.59 -13.59
C SER A 62 1.31 -10.98 -13.78
N ALA A 63 1.84 -12.01 -13.13
CA ALA A 63 1.52 -13.41 -13.43
C ALA A 63 0.44 -13.99 -12.52
N THR A 64 0.36 -13.57 -11.25
CA THR A 64 -0.60 -14.14 -10.29
C THR A 64 -1.42 -13.09 -9.58
N THR A 65 -0.78 -12.25 -8.75
CA THR A 65 -1.50 -11.36 -7.82
C THR A 65 -1.78 -9.98 -8.39
N LYS A 66 -1.15 -9.59 -9.50
CA LYS A 66 -1.18 -8.23 -10.05
C LYS A 66 -0.79 -7.18 -9.00
N SER A 67 0.03 -7.56 -8.03
CA SER A 67 0.45 -6.69 -6.93
C SER A 67 1.84 -6.10 -7.16
N ILE A 68 2.12 -4.96 -6.53
CA ILE A 68 3.47 -4.38 -6.50
C ILE A 68 4.13 -4.84 -5.20
N GLU A 69 5.20 -5.61 -5.36
CA GLU A 69 5.97 -6.24 -4.30
C GLU A 69 7.39 -5.67 -4.21
N LEU A 70 8.14 -6.12 -3.21
CA LEU A 70 9.56 -5.78 -3.00
C LEU A 70 9.88 -4.27 -2.88
N LEU A 71 8.88 -3.44 -2.54
CA LEU A 71 9.13 -2.07 -2.14
C LEU A 71 10.02 -2.02 -0.89
N PRO A 72 10.97 -1.07 -0.81
CA PRO A 72 11.79 -0.87 0.38
C PRO A 72 10.91 -0.67 1.62
N ARG A 73 11.35 -1.18 2.77
CA ARG A 73 10.62 -1.03 4.04
C ARG A 73 10.25 0.43 4.32
N GLN A 74 11.21 1.35 4.17
CA GLN A 74 11.00 2.80 4.37
C GLN A 74 9.90 3.38 3.47
N VAL A 75 9.73 2.85 2.25
CA VAL A 75 8.66 3.29 1.34
C VAL A 75 7.30 2.82 1.82
N LYS A 76 7.20 1.56 2.25
CA LYS A 76 5.97 1.02 2.85
C LYS A 76 5.59 1.76 4.13
N ASP A 77 6.57 2.12 4.94
CA ASP A 77 6.39 2.87 6.18
C ASP A 77 5.83 4.27 5.87
N LYS A 78 6.42 4.99 4.91
CA LYS A 78 5.90 6.29 4.44
C LYS A 78 4.48 6.21 3.90
N ILE A 79 4.17 5.20 3.07
CA ILE A 79 2.81 5.00 2.55
C ILE A 79 1.84 4.82 3.72
N PHE A 80 2.21 3.99 4.71
CA PHE A 80 1.40 3.76 5.90
C PHE A 80 1.16 5.04 6.71
N ASP A 81 2.19 5.86 6.93
CA ASP A 81 2.05 7.12 7.67
C ASP A 81 1.05 8.07 6.98
N ILE A 82 1.13 8.20 5.64
CA ILE A 82 0.17 9.01 4.88
C ILE A 82 -1.24 8.41 4.96
N VAL A 83 -1.39 7.08 4.93
CA VAL A 83 -2.70 6.42 5.12
C VAL A 83 -3.32 6.78 6.46
N VAL A 84 -2.53 6.74 7.54
CA VAL A 84 -3.00 7.08 8.89
C VAL A 84 -3.35 8.57 8.98
N GLU A 85 -2.48 9.44 8.44
CA GLU A 85 -2.69 10.90 8.47
C GLU A 85 -3.91 11.33 7.67
N ARG A 86 -4.07 10.80 6.45
CA ARG A 86 -5.20 11.08 5.55
C ARG A 86 -6.46 10.33 5.90
N LYS A 87 -6.36 9.29 6.74
CA LYS A 87 -7.46 8.36 7.06
C LYS A 87 -8.10 7.78 5.80
N SER A 88 -7.28 7.50 4.78
CA SER A 88 -7.69 6.96 3.49
C SER A 88 -6.60 6.07 2.89
N VAL A 89 -6.99 5.11 2.04
CA VAL A 89 -6.04 4.29 1.27
C VAL A 89 -5.69 4.91 -0.09
N ASP A 90 -6.41 5.93 -0.53
CA ASP A 90 -6.18 6.64 -1.79
C ASP A 90 -5.06 7.69 -1.64
N VAL A 91 -3.86 7.24 -1.26
CA VAL A 91 -2.72 8.11 -0.91
C VAL A 91 -1.55 8.05 -1.89
N LEU A 92 -1.63 7.19 -2.92
CA LEU A 92 -0.50 6.99 -3.83
C LEU A 92 -0.18 8.21 -4.68
N ASP A 93 -1.18 9.00 -5.05
CA ASP A 93 -0.95 10.21 -5.84
C ASP A 93 -0.10 11.21 -5.05
N GLU A 94 -0.48 11.44 -3.79
CA GLU A 94 0.24 12.28 -2.85
C GLU A 94 1.64 11.74 -2.55
N PHE A 95 1.75 10.44 -2.28
CA PHE A 95 3.04 9.80 -2.05
C PHE A 95 3.98 9.96 -3.25
N LEU A 96 3.47 9.76 -4.46
CA LEU A 96 4.25 9.86 -5.69
C LEU A 96 4.52 11.29 -6.13
N SER A 97 3.78 12.30 -5.66
CA SER A 97 4.07 13.71 -5.92
C SER A 97 5.42 14.15 -5.32
N ALA A 98 5.91 13.43 -4.30
CA ALA A 98 7.21 13.67 -3.69
C ALA A 98 8.43 13.10 -4.46
N TYR A 99 8.23 12.42 -5.61
CA TYR A 99 9.27 11.77 -6.42
C TYR A 99 9.12 12.10 -7.91
#